data_AF-A0A968JRY4-F1
#
_entry.id   AF-A0A968JRY4-F1
#
_cell.length_a   1.000
_cell.length_b   1.000
_cell.length_c   1.000
_cell.angle_alpha   90.00
_cell.angle_beta   90.00
_cell.angle_gamma   90.00
#
_symmetry.space_group_name_H-M   'P 1'
#
loop_
_entity.id
_entity.type
_entity.pdbx_description
1 polymer ?
#
loop_
_entity_poly.entity_id
_entity_poly.type
_entity_poly.pdbx_seq_one_letter_code
_entity_poly.pdbx_strand_id
1 'polypeptide(L)'
;MSNSGDYIFRNVPSDIYEGVLMANFSFDSLKFKKIAILFSNTEYGIGVKNSFTNQFSKLGGLIIQESFSDGTNDFRTQLTKIKLQNPDAIYFIGYMELGNMIKQAHDLGIKSQYLTTAIFEDESILNFTAGAAENLIFTSITFDVTNPNERAKNLLMIIKQNLTNYLMGMQQ
;
A
#
# COMPACT_ATOMS: atom_id res chain seq x y z
N MET A 1 -4.95 13.73 8.20
CA MET A 1 -6.11 13.97 9.11
C MET A 1 -6.10 13.09 10.38
N SER A 2 -5.24 13.38 11.36
CA SER A 2 -5.09 12.54 12.57
C SER A 2 -5.66 13.16 13.85
N ASN A 3 -6.40 14.27 13.75
CA ASN A 3 -6.83 15.04 14.92
C ASN A 3 -8.16 15.79 14.68
N SER A 4 -9.15 15.10 14.12
CA SER A 4 -10.36 15.73 13.56
C SER A 4 -11.54 15.87 14.55
N GLY A 5 -11.29 15.86 15.86
CA GLY A 5 -12.30 16.14 16.89
C GLY A 5 -13.20 14.96 17.28
N ASP A 6 -14.03 15.16 18.31
CA ASP A 6 -14.77 14.12 19.04
C ASP A 6 -15.89 13.42 18.24
N TYR A 7 -16.20 13.91 17.04
CA TYR A 7 -17.31 13.43 16.22
C TYR A 7 -16.88 12.81 14.88
N ILE A 8 -15.57 12.61 14.66
CA ILE A 8 -15.06 11.98 13.43
C ILE A 8 -14.57 10.57 13.73
N PHE A 9 -15.23 9.59 13.09
CA PHE A 9 -14.90 8.16 13.19
C PHE A 9 -14.29 7.67 11.86
N ARG A 10 -13.18 6.93 11.92
CA ARG A 10 -12.58 6.28 10.73
C ARG A 10 -13.02 4.82 10.67
N ASN A 11 -13.50 4.40 9.50
CA ASN A 11 -13.80 3.00 9.20
C ASN A 11 -12.58 2.22 8.67
N VAL A 12 -11.46 2.90 8.43
CA VAL A 12 -10.19 2.35 7.92
C VAL A 12 -9.08 2.71 8.92
N PRO A 13 -8.17 1.80 9.28
CA PRO A 13 -7.04 2.09 10.18
C PRO A 13 -6.31 3.37 9.75
N SER A 14 -5.77 4.12 10.71
CA SER A 14 -4.99 5.32 10.41
C SER A 14 -3.85 4.99 9.45
N ASP A 15 -3.54 5.85 8.49
CA ASP A 15 -2.39 5.70 7.58
C ASP A 15 -1.07 5.63 8.38
N ILE A 16 -1.10 6.16 9.61
CA ILE A 16 -0.07 6.00 10.63
C ILE A 16 0.14 4.53 10.98
N TYR A 17 -0.94 3.77 11.19
CA TYR A 17 -0.87 2.37 11.60
C TYR A 17 -0.24 1.48 10.53
N GLU A 18 -0.59 1.72 9.26
CA GLU A 18 -0.06 0.97 8.11
C GLU A 18 1.47 1.12 7.97
N GLY A 19 1.98 2.36 8.03
CA GLY A 19 3.41 2.61 7.95
C GLY A 19 4.20 1.99 9.12
N VAL A 20 3.65 1.99 10.34
CA VAL A 20 4.27 1.35 11.51
C VAL A 20 4.33 -0.16 11.34
N LEU A 21 3.24 -0.79 10.90
CA LEU A 21 3.18 -2.23 10.67
C LEU A 21 4.21 -2.68 9.64
N MET A 22 4.24 -2.02 8.49
CA MET A 22 5.20 -2.37 7.43
C MET A 22 6.64 -2.16 7.90
N ALA A 23 6.92 -1.12 8.70
CA ALA A 23 8.25 -0.88 9.28
C ALA A 23 8.69 -2.00 10.23
N ASN A 24 7.82 -2.40 11.17
CA ASN A 24 8.11 -3.50 12.10
C ASN A 24 8.32 -4.81 11.36
N PHE A 25 7.41 -5.14 10.43
CA PHE A 25 7.51 -6.38 9.65
C PHE A 25 8.80 -6.43 8.82
N SER A 26 9.16 -5.32 8.17
CA SER A 26 10.37 -5.22 7.37
C SER A 26 11.65 -5.42 8.20
N PHE A 27 11.71 -4.83 9.40
CA PHE A 27 12.90 -4.92 10.23
C PHE A 27 12.99 -6.22 11.03
N ASP A 28 11.89 -6.62 11.67
CA ASP A 28 11.87 -7.72 12.63
C ASP A 28 11.69 -9.07 11.93
N SER A 29 10.83 -9.16 10.93
CA SER A 29 10.54 -10.42 10.23
C SER A 29 11.45 -10.61 9.03
N LEU A 30 11.53 -9.61 8.14
CA LEU A 30 12.31 -9.70 6.91
C LEU A 30 13.79 -9.36 7.10
N LYS A 31 14.16 -8.82 8.26
CA LYS A 31 15.54 -8.45 8.64
C LYS A 31 16.18 -7.39 7.74
N PHE A 32 15.38 -6.62 7.00
CA PHE A 32 15.87 -5.51 6.19
C PHE A 32 16.47 -4.40 7.06
N LYS A 33 17.55 -3.80 6.59
CA LYS A 33 18.32 -2.75 7.27
C LYS A 33 18.38 -1.46 6.48
N LYS A 34 18.23 -1.50 5.17
CA LYS A 34 18.24 -0.32 4.29
C LYS A 34 17.06 -0.36 3.35
N ILE A 35 16.12 0.57 3.49
CA ILE A 35 14.91 0.63 2.66
C ILE A 35 14.84 1.97 1.94
N ALA A 36 14.54 1.92 0.65
CA ALA A 36 14.17 3.12 -0.10
C ALA A 36 12.67 3.32 -0.07
N ILE A 37 12.22 4.57 -0.06
CA ILE A 37 10.81 4.94 -0.12
C ILE A 37 10.63 5.83 -1.34
N LEU A 38 9.75 5.43 -2.26
CA LEU A 38 9.29 6.26 -3.37
C LEU A 38 7.83 6.63 -3.11
N PHE A 39 7.58 7.90 -2.78
CA PHE A 39 6.28 8.35 -2.27
C PHE A 39 5.69 9.53 -3.03
N SER A 40 4.36 9.58 -3.13
CA SER A 40 3.64 10.75 -3.67
C SER A 40 3.77 11.94 -2.71
N ASN A 41 4.03 13.12 -3.25
CA ASN A 41 4.16 14.36 -2.48
C ASN A 41 2.79 14.97 -2.12
N THR A 42 1.87 14.10 -1.67
CA THR A 42 0.52 14.45 -1.19
C THR A 42 0.42 14.23 0.32
N GLU A 43 -0.64 14.73 0.96
CA GLU A 43 -0.86 14.49 2.40
C GLU A 43 -0.85 12.99 2.73
N TYR A 44 -1.46 12.16 1.87
CA TYR A 44 -1.47 10.72 2.02
C TYR A 44 -0.06 10.13 1.97
N GLY A 45 0.67 10.36 0.87
CA GLY A 45 1.99 9.77 0.67
C GLY A 45 3.00 10.22 1.73
N ILE A 46 2.94 11.50 2.12
CA ILE A 46 3.75 12.06 3.20
C ILE A 46 3.38 11.42 4.55
N GLY A 47 2.10 11.22 4.83
CA GLY A 47 1.60 10.64 6.06
C GLY A 47 2.12 9.21 6.29
N VAL A 48 1.93 8.33 5.31
CA VAL A 48 2.41 6.93 5.36
C VAL A 48 3.94 6.90 5.46
N LYS A 49 4.63 7.66 4.60
CA LYS A 49 6.09 7.74 4.57
C LYS A 49 6.66 8.19 5.92
N ASN A 50 6.10 9.23 6.52
CA ASN A 50 6.55 9.74 7.81
C ASN A 50 6.36 8.71 8.92
N SER A 51 5.22 8.02 8.93
CA SER A 51 4.95 6.98 9.90
C SER A 51 5.95 5.82 9.81
N PHE A 52 6.16 5.31 8.60
CA PHE A 52 7.15 4.27 8.33
C PHE A 52 8.56 4.74 8.72
N THR A 53 8.94 5.95 8.30
CA THR A 53 10.29 6.48 8.55
C THR A 53 10.58 6.59 10.03
N ASN A 54 9.66 7.18 10.78
CA ASN A 54 9.80 7.34 12.21
C ASN A 54 9.96 6.00 12.93
N GLN A 55 9.20 4.97 12.53
CA GLN A 55 9.29 3.66 13.16
C GLN A 55 10.55 2.90 12.73
N PHE A 56 10.83 2.81 11.43
CA PHE A 56 11.96 2.04 10.91
C PHE A 56 13.31 2.60 11.38
N SER A 57 13.44 3.92 11.48
CA SER A 57 14.65 4.54 12.06
C SER A 57 14.77 4.31 13.56
N LYS A 58 13.67 4.25 14.33
CA LYS A 58 13.73 3.87 15.77
C LYS A 58 14.24 2.46 15.98
N LEU A 59 13.96 1.56 15.04
CA LEU A 59 14.47 0.18 15.05
C LEU A 59 15.95 0.10 14.63
N GLY A 60 16.54 1.18 14.12
CA GLY A 60 17.92 1.25 13.64
C GLY A 60 18.07 1.03 12.13
N GLY A 61 16.98 1.09 11.37
CA GLY A 61 16.99 0.99 9.91
C GLY A 61 17.39 2.29 9.22
N LEU A 62 18.05 2.16 8.07
CA LEU A 62 18.45 3.25 7.19
C LEU A 62 17.43 3.48 6.09
N ILE A 63 17.22 4.74 5.74
CA ILE A 63 16.16 5.14 4.81
C ILE A 63 16.72 6.03 3.70
N ILE A 64 16.31 5.72 2.46
CA ILE A 64 16.45 6.61 1.29
C ILE A 64 15.06 7.10 0.93
N GLN A 65 14.93 8.37 0.57
CA GLN A 65 13.65 8.95 0.20
C GLN A 65 13.75 9.62 -1.16
N GLU A 66 12.85 9.26 -2.07
CA GLU A 66 12.57 10.01 -3.29
C GLU A 66 11.07 10.28 -3.36
N SER A 67 10.71 11.46 -3.84
CA SER A 67 9.31 11.86 -3.99
C SER A 67 8.94 12.04 -5.47
N PHE A 68 7.65 12.00 -5.75
CA PHE A 68 7.08 12.38 -7.04
C PHE A 68 5.83 13.24 -6.86
N SER A 69 5.47 14.01 -7.89
CA SER A 69 4.23 14.80 -7.91
C SER A 69 3.09 13.99 -8.53
N ASP A 70 1.84 14.29 -8.16
CA ASP A 70 0.66 13.65 -8.75
C ASP A 70 0.65 13.76 -10.29
N GLY A 71 0.21 12.69 -10.94
CA GLY A 71 0.19 12.61 -12.41
C GLY A 71 1.55 12.31 -13.04
N THR A 72 2.59 12.07 -12.24
CA THR A 72 3.87 11.54 -12.75
C THR A 72 3.65 10.15 -13.34
N ASN A 73 4.16 9.92 -14.56
CA ASN A 73 4.09 8.62 -15.21
C ASN A 73 5.49 8.00 -15.48
N ASP A 74 6.57 8.75 -15.24
CA ASP A 74 7.95 8.28 -15.41
C ASP A 74 8.74 8.50 -14.12
N PHE A 75 9.20 7.39 -13.54
CA PHE A 75 9.88 7.32 -12.26
C PHE A 75 11.35 6.90 -12.42
N ARG A 76 11.83 6.72 -13.65
CA ARG A 76 13.17 6.16 -13.91
C ARG A 76 14.29 6.96 -13.28
N THR A 77 14.15 8.28 -13.18
CA THR A 77 15.13 9.15 -12.52
C THR A 77 15.27 8.80 -11.03
N GLN A 78 14.14 8.75 -10.31
CA GLN A 78 14.08 8.40 -8.89
C GLN A 78 14.55 6.96 -8.68
N LEU A 79 14.05 6.02 -9.48
CA LEU A 79 14.40 4.61 -9.43
C LEU A 79 15.88 4.35 -9.71
N THR A 80 16.50 5.11 -10.61
CA THR A 80 17.94 5.01 -10.87
C THR A 80 18.75 5.44 -9.66
N LYS A 81 18.39 6.55 -9.01
CA LYS A 81 19.04 6.98 -7.77
C LYS A 81 18.88 5.94 -6.66
N ILE A 82 17.66 5.39 -6.51
CA ILE A 82 17.37 4.32 -5.54
C ILE A 82 18.25 3.10 -5.83
N LYS A 83 18.33 2.66 -7.09
CA LYS A 83 19.14 1.52 -7.52
C LYS A 83 20.62 1.69 -7.15
N LEU A 84 21.18 2.88 -7.36
CA LEU A 84 22.57 3.19 -7.00
C LEU A 84 22.85 3.07 -5.50
N GLN A 85 21.83 3.21 -4.67
CA GLN A 85 21.96 3.06 -3.22
C GLN A 85 21.84 1.61 -2.74
N ASN A 86 21.47 0.67 -3.61
CA ASN A 86 21.35 -0.76 -3.32
C ASN A 86 20.59 -1.08 -2.01
N PRO A 87 19.31 -0.68 -1.87
CA PRO A 87 18.51 -1.00 -0.70
C PRO A 87 18.08 -2.47 -0.70
N ASP A 88 17.77 -3.00 0.48
CA ASP A 88 17.17 -4.33 0.65
C ASP A 88 15.75 -4.37 0.06
N ALA A 89 15.00 -3.28 0.23
CA ALA A 89 13.64 -3.14 -0.25
C ALA A 89 13.32 -1.72 -0.75
N ILE A 90 12.29 -1.61 -1.59
CA ILE A 90 11.67 -0.35 -2.00
C ILE A 90 10.23 -0.36 -1.53
N TYR A 91 9.85 0.63 -0.74
CA TYR A 91 8.47 0.89 -0.33
C TYR A 91 7.84 1.93 -1.27
N PHE A 92 6.96 1.46 -2.14
CA PHE A 92 6.18 2.29 -3.05
C PHE A 92 4.92 2.80 -2.35
N ILE A 93 4.73 4.12 -2.36
CA ILE A 93 3.58 4.77 -1.72
C ILE A 93 2.96 5.72 -2.75
N GLY A 94 1.78 5.38 -3.25
CA GLY A 94 1.06 6.14 -4.26
C GLY A 94 -0.33 5.55 -4.48
N TYR A 95 -1.07 6.12 -5.43
CA TYR A 95 -2.37 5.57 -5.85
C TYR A 95 -2.25 4.96 -7.24
N MET A 96 -2.75 5.66 -8.27
CA MET A 96 -2.78 5.17 -9.65
C MET A 96 -1.37 4.99 -10.22
N GLU A 97 -0.38 5.70 -9.68
CA GLU A 97 1.03 5.63 -10.08
C GLU A 97 1.72 4.32 -9.71
N LEU A 98 1.16 3.54 -8.77
CA LEU A 98 1.78 2.32 -8.24
C LEU A 98 2.16 1.32 -9.33
N GLY A 99 1.27 1.06 -10.27
CA GLY A 99 1.52 0.12 -11.37
C GLY A 99 2.73 0.54 -12.22
N ASN A 100 2.82 1.82 -12.56
CA ASN A 100 3.93 2.37 -13.34
C ASN A 100 5.26 2.33 -12.57
N MET A 101 5.25 2.63 -11.26
CA MET A 101 6.45 2.55 -10.42
C MET A 101 7.01 1.12 -10.39
N ILE A 102 6.15 0.13 -10.10
CA ILE A 102 6.53 -1.28 -9.99
C ILE A 102 7.06 -1.79 -11.33
N LYS A 103 6.33 -1.52 -12.42
CA LYS A 103 6.74 -1.92 -13.77
C LYS A 103 8.10 -1.33 -14.15
N GLN A 104 8.30 -0.03 -13.92
CA GLN A 104 9.56 0.62 -14.29
C GLN A 104 10.73 0.17 -13.40
N ALA A 105 10.49 -0.12 -12.12
CA ALA A 105 11.50 -0.71 -11.25
C ALA A 105 11.97 -2.08 -11.76
N HIS A 106 11.00 -2.91 -12.18
CA HIS A 106 11.26 -4.20 -12.80
C HIS A 106 12.01 -4.06 -14.13
N ASP A 107 11.57 -3.16 -15.02
CA ASP A 107 12.20 -2.91 -16.33
C ASP A 107 13.66 -2.40 -16.17
N LEU A 108 13.95 -1.66 -15.09
CA LEU A 108 15.31 -1.24 -14.72
C LEU A 108 16.15 -2.35 -14.08
N GLY A 109 15.59 -3.54 -13.88
CA GLY A 109 16.27 -4.70 -13.30
C GLY A 109 16.62 -4.50 -11.82
N ILE A 110 15.83 -3.73 -11.07
CA ILE A 110 15.98 -3.61 -9.63
C ILE A 110 15.63 -4.96 -8.98
N LYS A 111 16.48 -5.44 -8.07
CA LYS A 111 16.34 -6.74 -7.40
C LYS A 111 15.93 -6.65 -5.94
N SER A 112 15.83 -5.44 -5.40
CA SER A 112 15.31 -5.18 -4.06
C SER A 112 13.88 -5.71 -3.91
N GLN A 113 13.50 -6.12 -2.70
CA GLN A 113 12.13 -6.51 -2.39
C GLN A 113 11.17 -5.34 -2.61
N TYR A 114 10.02 -5.59 -3.26
CA TYR A 114 8.99 -4.57 -3.41
C TYR A 114 7.99 -4.65 -2.26
N LEU A 115 7.77 -3.49 -1.62
CA LEU A 115 6.78 -3.28 -0.57
C LEU A 115 5.78 -2.21 -1.06
N THR A 116 4.51 -2.31 -0.67
CA THR A 116 3.51 -1.26 -0.94
C THR A 116 2.36 -1.29 0.08
N THR A 117 1.42 -0.36 -0.08
CA THR A 117 0.24 -0.17 0.78
C THR A 117 -0.95 -1.02 0.33
N ALA A 118 -2.01 -1.06 1.13
CA ALA A 118 -3.27 -1.75 0.86
C ALA A 118 -3.97 -1.32 -0.43
N ILE A 119 -3.64 -0.14 -0.95
CA ILE A 119 -4.11 0.33 -2.26
C ILE A 119 -3.81 -0.68 -3.39
N PHE A 120 -2.77 -1.50 -3.23
CA PHE A 120 -2.42 -2.53 -4.21
C PHE A 120 -3.53 -3.59 -4.43
N GLU A 121 -4.50 -3.70 -3.53
CA GLU A 121 -5.68 -4.57 -3.70
C GLU A 121 -6.63 -4.12 -4.82
N ASP A 122 -6.48 -2.89 -5.33
CA ASP A 122 -7.26 -2.42 -6.48
C ASP A 122 -6.92 -3.25 -7.73
N GLU A 123 -7.94 -3.93 -8.29
CA GLU A 123 -7.80 -4.82 -9.45
C GLU A 123 -7.24 -4.10 -10.68
N SER A 124 -7.49 -2.79 -10.82
CA SER A 124 -6.88 -2.00 -11.89
C SER A 124 -5.37 -1.96 -11.75
N ILE A 125 -4.83 -1.80 -10.55
CA ILE A 125 -3.38 -1.76 -10.29
C ILE A 125 -2.77 -3.15 -10.54
N LEU A 126 -3.43 -4.22 -10.10
CA LEU A 126 -2.97 -5.59 -10.31
C LEU A 126 -2.79 -5.91 -11.80
N ASN A 127 -3.80 -5.58 -12.62
CA ASN A 127 -3.78 -5.81 -14.06
C ASN A 127 -2.65 -5.05 -14.78
N PHE A 128 -2.27 -3.87 -14.29
CA PHE A 128 -1.19 -3.08 -14.86
C PHE A 128 0.22 -3.61 -14.55
N THR A 129 0.38 -4.47 -13.53
CA THR A 129 1.71 -4.97 -13.14
C THR A 129 2.22 -6.14 -13.96
N ALA A 130 1.39 -6.85 -14.73
CA ALA A 130 1.79 -7.87 -15.72
C ALA A 130 2.94 -8.83 -15.30
N GLY A 131 2.96 -9.27 -14.03
CA GLY A 131 4.02 -10.14 -13.47
C GLY A 131 5.20 -9.40 -12.81
N ALA A 132 5.35 -8.09 -13.01
CA ALA A 132 6.36 -7.26 -12.34
C ALA A 132 6.15 -7.15 -10.82
N ALA A 133 4.98 -7.52 -10.32
CA ALA A 133 4.65 -7.58 -8.90
C ALA A 133 4.87 -8.96 -8.27
N GLU A 134 5.55 -9.87 -8.95
CA GLU A 134 5.85 -11.19 -8.37
C GLU A 134 6.64 -11.05 -7.06
N ASN A 135 6.13 -11.71 -6.01
CA ASN A 135 6.60 -11.62 -4.61
C ASN A 135 6.49 -10.23 -3.94
N LEU A 136 5.74 -9.28 -4.51
CA LEU A 136 5.47 -8.00 -3.86
C LEU A 136 4.69 -8.20 -2.55
N ILE A 137 5.14 -7.54 -1.49
CA ILE A 137 4.51 -7.59 -0.17
C ILE A 137 3.73 -6.30 0.05
N PHE A 138 2.47 -6.42 0.45
CA PHE A 138 1.65 -5.26 0.79
C PHE A 138 0.93 -5.48 2.10
N THR A 139 0.65 -4.37 2.79
CA THR A 139 -0.25 -4.36 3.94
C THR A 139 -1.67 -4.59 3.47
N SER A 140 -2.36 -5.59 4.02
CA SER A 140 -3.77 -5.82 3.73
C SER A 140 -4.61 -5.42 4.93
N ILE A 141 -5.70 -4.69 4.69
CA ILE A 141 -6.67 -4.31 5.71
C ILE A 141 -7.79 -5.36 5.64
N THR A 142 -7.50 -6.62 5.98
CA THR A 142 -8.53 -7.64 5.90
C THR A 142 -9.52 -7.55 7.06
N PHE A 143 -10.80 -7.46 6.68
CA PHE A 143 -11.83 -8.26 7.32
C PHE A 143 -11.65 -9.69 6.77
N ASP A 144 -11.44 -10.68 7.62
CA ASP A 144 -11.32 -12.06 7.15
C ASP A 144 -12.69 -12.53 6.60
N VAL A 145 -12.85 -12.51 5.28
CA VAL A 145 -14.07 -12.97 4.60
C VAL A 145 -14.23 -14.49 4.66
N THR A 146 -13.16 -15.22 5.00
CA THR A 146 -13.19 -16.67 5.24
C THR A 146 -13.48 -16.99 6.72
N ASN A 147 -13.26 -16.04 7.63
CA ASN A 147 -13.67 -16.07 9.03
C ASN A 147 -14.45 -14.82 9.46
N PRO A 148 -15.60 -14.54 8.82
CA PRO A 148 -16.37 -13.35 9.13
C PRO A 148 -16.97 -13.51 10.53
N ASN A 149 -16.88 -12.47 11.37
CA ASN A 149 -17.66 -12.45 12.59
C ASN A 149 -19.18 -12.46 12.26
N GLU A 150 -20.01 -12.86 13.22
CA GLU A 150 -21.45 -13.04 13.00
C GLU A 150 -22.16 -11.79 12.44
N ARG A 151 -21.65 -10.59 12.75
CA ARG A 151 -22.19 -9.33 12.20
C ARG A 151 -21.92 -9.18 10.71
N ALA A 152 -20.70 -9.51 10.26
CA ALA A 152 -20.35 -9.46 8.85
C ALA A 152 -21.05 -10.54 8.03
N LYS A 153 -21.24 -11.75 8.59
CA LYS A 153 -22.05 -12.81 7.96
C LYS A 153 -23.48 -12.34 7.70
N ASN A 154 -24.12 -11.77 8.73
CA ASN A 154 -25.49 -11.27 8.63
C ASN A 154 -25.61 -10.12 7.62
N LEU A 155 -24.64 -9.20 7.60
CA LEU A 155 -24.64 -8.11 6.64
C LEU A 155 -24.48 -8.61 5.19
N LEU A 156 -23.55 -9.54 4.95
CA LEU A 156 -23.36 -10.15 3.62
C LEU A 156 -24.60 -10.90 3.15
N MET A 157 -25.29 -11.61 4.06
CA MET A 157 -26.54 -12.30 3.75
C MET A 157 -27.64 -11.31 3.35
N ILE A 158 -27.83 -10.23 4.12
CA ILE A 158 -28.82 -9.18 3.83
C ILE A 158 -28.53 -8.50 2.50
N ILE A 159 -27.26 -8.14 2.24
CA ILE A 159 -26.85 -7.50 0.98
C ILE A 159 -27.13 -8.42 -0.20
N LYS A 160 -26.74 -9.69 -0.12
CA LYS A 160 -27.01 -10.67 -1.18
C LYS A 160 -28.51 -10.83 -1.44
N GLN A 161 -29.31 -10.97 -0.38
CA GLN A 161 -30.76 -11.14 -0.49
C GLN A 161 -31.43 -9.92 -1.13
N ASN A 162 -31.03 -8.70 -0.74
CA ASN A 162 -31.57 -7.47 -1.32
C ASN A 162 -31.18 -7.28 -2.79
N LEU A 163 -29.93 -7.61 -3.15
CA LEU A 163 -29.48 -7.57 -4.54
C LEU A 163 -30.21 -8.59 -5.41
N THR A 164 -30.43 -9.81 -4.93
CA THR A 164 -31.22 -10.83 -5.64
C THR A 164 -32.67 -10.36 -5.83
N ASN A 165 -33.30 -9.79 -4.81
CA ASN A 165 -34.66 -9.27 -4.90
C ASN A 165 -34.77 -8.09 -5.88
N TYR A 166 -33.80 -7.18 -5.88
CA TYR A 166 -33.76 -6.05 -6.82
C TYR A 166 -33.64 -6.54 -8.27
N LEU A 167 -32.75 -7.50 -8.54
CA LEU A 167 -32.55 -8.05 -9.88
C LEU A 167 -33.76 -8.84 -10.38
N MET A 168 -34.47 -9.57 -9.51
CA MET A 168 -35.72 -10.25 -9.86
C MET A 168 -36.88 -9.26 -10.09
N GLY A 169 -36.91 -8.14 -9.37
CA GLY A 169 -37.94 -7.11 -9.51
C GLY A 169 -37.85 -6.28 -10.79
N MET A 170 -36.68 -6.25 -11.45
CA MET A 170 -36.52 -5.61 -12.77
C MET A 170 -36.91 -6.50 -13.96
N GLN A 171 -37.21 -7.79 -13.72
CA GLN A 171 -37.63 -8.75 -14.75
C GLN A 171 -39.16 -8.90 -14.87
N GLN A 172 -39.93 -8.07 -14.15
CA GLN A 172 -41.39 -7.95 -14.25
C GLN A 172 -41.75 -6.55 -14.76
#